data_AF-A0AAE8F6K2-F1
#
_entry.id   AF-A0AAE8F6K2-F1
#
_cell.length_a   1.000
_cell.length_b   1.000
_cell.length_c   1.000
_cell.angle_alpha   90.00
_cell.angle_beta   90.00
_cell.angle_gamma   90.00
#
_symmetry.space_group_name_H-M   'P 1'
#
loop_
_entity.id
_entity.type
_entity.pdbx_description
1 polymer ?
#
loop_
_entity_poly.entity_id
_entity_poly.type
_entity_poly.pdbx_seq_one_letter_code
_entity_poly.pdbx_strand_id
1 'polypeptide(L)'
;MAVLMAALLLASCASKAPKSLVTPNPPVSKQPLPDGGLSQPQTMRGIWLATVSRLDWPPINSVTLSPALRVEQQKAALIAKLDK
;
A
#
# COMPACT_ATOMS: atom_id res chain seq x y z
N MET A 1 48.46 -13.04 3.64
CA MET A 1 47.34 -14.00 3.80
C MET A 1 46.04 -13.35 4.32
N ALA A 2 45.76 -12.07 4.04
CA ALA A 2 44.47 -11.44 4.40
C ALA A 2 43.56 -11.22 3.18
N VAL A 3 44.16 -10.95 2.02
CA VAL A 3 43.45 -10.66 0.76
C VAL A 3 42.70 -11.89 0.22
N LEU A 4 43.27 -13.09 0.39
CA LEU A 4 42.61 -14.34 0.00
C LEU A 4 41.33 -14.60 0.81
N MET A 5 41.33 -14.26 2.12
CA MET A 5 40.16 -14.47 2.99
C MET A 5 39.01 -13.51 2.65
N ALA A 6 39.33 -12.26 2.29
CA ALA A 6 38.33 -11.26 1.88
C ALA A 6 37.63 -11.66 0.57
N ALA A 7 38.36 -12.25 -0.39
CA ALA A 7 37.80 -12.73 -1.65
C ALA A 7 36.85 -13.93 -1.46
N LEU A 8 37.14 -14.84 -0.52
CA LEU A 8 36.26 -15.96 -0.20
C LEU A 8 34.95 -15.51 0.48
N LEU A 9 34.99 -14.46 1.32
CA LEU A 9 33.78 -13.91 1.93
C LEU A 9 32.83 -13.26 0.90
N LEU A 10 33.37 -12.60 -0.13
CA LEU A 10 32.58 -11.96 -1.19
C LEU A 10 31.93 -12.97 -2.14
N ALA A 11 32.56 -14.12 -2.37
CA ALA A 11 32.00 -15.19 -3.20
C ALA A 11 30.83 -15.94 -2.53
N SER A 12 30.71 -15.85 -1.20
CA SER A 12 29.62 -16.44 -0.43
C SER A 12 28.36 -15.57 -0.39
N CYS A 13 28.39 -14.38 -0.98
CA CYS A 13 27.23 -13.50 -1.20
C CYS A 13 26.52 -13.76 -2.54
N ALA A 14 26.60 -14.97 -3.10
CA ALA A 14 25.67 -15.41 -4.13
C ALA A 14 24.32 -15.76 -3.48
N SER A 15 23.62 -14.74 -2.98
CA SER A 15 22.22 -14.87 -2.57
C SER A 15 21.42 -15.23 -3.80
N LYS A 16 21.15 -16.52 -3.97
CA LYS A 16 20.16 -16.97 -4.94
C LYS A 16 18.84 -16.36 -4.49
N ALA A 17 18.36 -15.36 -5.22
CA ALA A 17 17.09 -14.73 -4.93
C ALA A 17 16.03 -15.83 -4.74
N PRO A 18 15.25 -15.81 -3.64
CA PRO A 18 14.22 -16.82 -3.44
C PRO A 18 13.32 -16.82 -4.68
N LYS A 19 13.02 -18.01 -5.21
CA LYS A 19 11.98 -18.14 -6.25
C LYS A 19 10.78 -17.38 -5.74
N SER A 20 10.41 -16.35 -6.49
CA SER A 20 9.27 -15.49 -6.25
C SER A 20 8.14 -16.26 -5.56
N LEU A 21 7.85 -15.89 -4.30
CA LEU A 21 6.61 -16.24 -3.63
C LEU A 21 5.44 -15.39 -4.14
N VAL A 22 5.57 -14.80 -5.34
CA VAL A 22 4.41 -14.69 -6.23
C VAL A 22 4.09 -16.12 -6.65
N THR A 23 3.43 -16.84 -5.74
CA THR A 23 2.39 -17.77 -6.15
C THR A 23 1.61 -17.03 -7.24
N PRO A 24 1.61 -17.46 -8.52
CA PRO A 24 0.61 -16.95 -9.43
C PRO A 24 -0.70 -17.20 -8.70
N ASN A 25 -1.40 -16.13 -8.29
CA ASN A 25 -2.59 -16.23 -7.45
C ASN A 25 -3.37 -17.45 -7.91
N PRO A 26 -3.66 -18.43 -7.03
CA PRO A 26 -4.50 -19.55 -7.44
C PRO A 26 -5.74 -18.92 -8.07
N PRO A 27 -6.21 -19.40 -9.24
CA PRO A 27 -7.43 -18.88 -9.83
C PRO A 27 -8.46 -18.90 -8.72
N VAL A 28 -8.96 -17.71 -8.35
CA VAL A 28 -9.88 -17.54 -7.22
C VAL A 28 -11.04 -18.49 -7.50
N SER A 29 -11.05 -19.60 -6.77
CA SER A 29 -12.05 -20.63 -6.89
C SER A 29 -13.34 -20.04 -6.36
N LYS A 30 -14.17 -19.53 -7.27
CA LYS A 30 -15.62 -19.38 -7.12
C LYS A 30 -16.04 -18.82 -5.75
N GLN A 31 -15.61 -17.60 -5.42
CA GLN A 31 -16.54 -16.73 -4.69
C GLN A 31 -17.66 -16.38 -5.67
N PRO A 32 -18.95 -16.33 -5.25
CA PRO A 32 -19.99 -15.77 -6.10
C PRO A 32 -19.57 -14.34 -6.40
N LEU A 33 -19.10 -14.11 -7.63
CA LEU A 33 -19.11 -12.76 -8.19
C LEU A 33 -20.57 -12.31 -8.11
N PRO A 34 -20.86 -11.08 -7.65
CA PRO A 34 -22.21 -10.56 -7.70
C PRO A 34 -22.72 -10.70 -9.14
N ASP A 35 -23.67 -11.61 -9.33
CA ASP A 35 -24.31 -11.85 -10.61
C ASP A 35 -25.12 -10.61 -11.00
N GLY A 36 -25.01 -10.22 -12.26
CA GLY A 36 -26.04 -9.40 -12.89
C GLY A 36 -25.76 -7.91 -12.89
N GLY A 37 -24.86 -7.50 -13.75
CA GLY A 37 -24.90 -6.16 -14.32
C GLY A 37 -23.69 -5.95 -15.20
N LEU A 38 -23.92 -5.65 -16.47
CA LEU A 38 -22.96 -4.92 -17.31
C LEU A 38 -22.71 -3.55 -16.65
N SER A 39 -22.02 -3.54 -15.52
CA SER A 39 -21.62 -2.34 -14.84
C SER A 39 -20.27 -1.99 -15.42
N GLN A 40 -20.28 -0.99 -16.30
CA GLN A 40 -19.16 -0.12 -16.65
C GLN A 40 -17.99 -0.31 -15.67
N PRO A 41 -16.73 -0.50 -16.10
CA PRO A 41 -15.60 -0.56 -15.18
C PRO A 41 -15.68 0.69 -14.30
N GLN A 42 -16.14 0.53 -13.06
CA GLN A 42 -16.18 1.64 -12.13
C GLN A 42 -14.73 2.01 -11.94
N THR A 43 -14.34 3.16 -12.48
CA THR A 43 -13.00 3.69 -12.37
C THR A 43 -12.67 3.78 -10.89
N MET A 44 -11.84 2.86 -10.42
CA MET A 44 -11.35 2.84 -9.05
C MET A 44 -10.53 4.13 -8.84
N ARG A 45 -11.07 5.08 -8.08
CA ARG A 45 -10.37 6.33 -7.71
C ARG A 45 -9.60 6.08 -6.43
N GLY A 46 -8.38 5.56 -6.55
CA GLY A 46 -7.47 5.34 -5.44
C GLY A 46 -6.46 6.49 -5.31
N ILE A 47 -6.06 6.79 -4.08
CA ILE A 47 -4.97 7.73 -3.79
C ILE A 47 -3.95 7.06 -2.84
N TRP A 48 -2.67 7.36 -3.02
CA TRP A 48 -1.65 6.97 -2.06
C TRP A 48 -1.68 7.94 -0.88
N LEU A 49 -1.74 7.41 0.34
CA LEU A 49 -1.78 8.20 1.58
C LEU A 49 -0.60 7.81 2.47
N ALA A 50 0.36 8.73 2.66
CA ALA A 50 1.40 8.55 3.66
C ALA A 50 0.98 9.14 5.02
N THR A 51 0.78 8.27 6.00
CA THR A 51 0.57 8.65 7.41
C THR A 51 1.89 8.86 8.15
N VAL A 52 3.00 8.35 7.61
CA VAL A 52 4.34 8.50 8.18
C VAL A 52 4.68 9.98 8.25
N SER A 53 5.10 10.43 9.43
CA SER A 53 5.45 11.83 9.72
C SER A 53 4.34 12.86 9.43
N ARG A 54 3.08 12.42 9.28
CA ARG A 54 1.94 13.29 8.88
C ARG A 54 2.18 14.00 7.53
N LEU A 55 2.87 13.33 6.61
CA LEU A 55 3.18 13.89 5.30
C LEU A 55 1.91 14.21 4.50
N ASP A 56 0.95 13.27 4.44
CA ASP A 56 -0.30 13.45 3.70
C ASP A 56 -1.55 13.49 4.58
N TRP A 57 -1.52 12.83 5.74
CA TRP A 57 -2.67 12.61 6.61
C TRP A 57 -2.28 12.35 8.08
N PRO A 58 -3.11 12.73 9.06
CA PRO A 58 -4.31 13.57 8.96
C PRO A 58 -3.97 15.05 8.79
N PRO A 59 -4.93 15.89 8.36
CA PRO A 59 -4.73 17.34 8.32
C PRO A 59 -4.29 17.85 9.69
N ILE A 60 -3.23 18.65 9.74
CA ILE A 60 -2.63 19.16 10.99
C ILE A 60 -3.70 19.84 11.85
N ASN A 61 -4.60 20.60 11.22
CA ASN A 61 -5.68 21.32 11.87
C ASN A 61 -6.66 20.37 12.60
N SER A 62 -6.88 19.16 12.06
CA SER A 62 -7.78 18.17 12.69
C SER A 62 -7.22 17.56 13.97
N VAL A 63 -5.90 17.63 14.18
CA VAL A 63 -5.24 17.00 15.34
C VAL A 63 -5.64 17.68 16.65
N THR A 64 -6.05 18.94 16.61
CA THR A 64 -6.41 19.74 17.79
C THR A 64 -7.92 19.78 18.09
N LEU A 65 -8.76 19.25 17.19
CA LEU A 65 -10.21 19.34 17.31
C LEU A 65 -10.82 18.36 18.32
N SER A 66 -12.04 18.63 18.77
CA SER A 66 -12.83 17.65 19.51
C SER A 66 -13.07 16.38 18.66
N PRO A 67 -13.27 15.20 19.29
CA PRO A 67 -13.34 13.93 18.55
C PRO A 67 -14.38 13.91 17.41
N ALA A 68 -15.57 14.47 17.63
CA ALA A 68 -16.62 14.53 16.61
C ALA A 68 -16.21 15.40 15.41
N LEU A 69 -15.76 16.64 15.67
CA LEU A 69 -15.35 17.58 14.62
C LEU A 69 -14.11 17.08 13.85
N ARG A 70 -13.21 16.38 14.54
CA ARG A 70 -12.03 15.75 13.96
C ARG A 70 -12.42 14.71 12.91
N VAL A 71 -13.36 13.81 13.22
CA VAL A 71 -13.80 12.76 12.28
C VAL A 71 -14.44 13.38 11.04
N GLU A 72 -15.29 14.39 11.22
CA GLU A 72 -15.94 15.09 10.11
C GLU A 72 -14.91 15.78 9.20
N GLN A 73 -13.99 16.55 9.78
CA GLN A 73 -12.96 17.25 9.01
C GLN A 73 -12.04 16.28 8.27
N GLN A 74 -11.64 15.20 8.95
CA GLN A 74 -10.83 14.15 8.34
C GLN A 74 -11.58 13.54 7.15
N LYS A 75 -12.81 13.06 7.35
CA LYS A 75 -13.63 12.49 6.27
C LYS A 75 -13.75 13.43 5.07
N ALA A 76 -14.04 14.71 5.30
CA ALA A 76 -14.10 15.72 4.24
C ALA A 76 -12.78 15.86 3.49
N ALA A 77 -11.65 15.91 4.20
CA ALA A 77 -10.32 15.98 3.59
C ALA A 77 -9.96 14.72 2.79
N LEU A 78 -10.43 13.54 3.19
CA LEU A 78 -10.21 12.29 2.46
C LEU A 78 -10.98 12.28 1.13
N ILE A 79 -12.26 12.67 1.18
CA ILE A 79 -13.11 12.80 -0.01
C ILE A 79 -12.50 13.81 -0.99
N ALA A 80 -12.09 14.98 -0.50
CA ALA A 80 -11.45 16.00 -1.33
C ALA A 80 -10.14 15.55 -1.99
N LYS A 81 -9.41 14.58 -1.41
CA LYS A 81 -8.23 14.00 -2.06
C LYS A 81 -8.62 12.96 -3.12
N LEU A 82 -9.69 12.19 -2.91
CA LEU A 82 -10.21 11.21 -3.87
C LEU A 82 -10.85 11.88 -5.10
N ASP A 83 -11.39 13.08 -4.94
CA ASP A 83 -12.09 13.84 -6.00
C ASP A 83 -11.17 14.63 -6.93
N LYS A 84 -9.87 14.72 -6.61
CA LYS A 84 -8.84 15.22 -7.53
C LYS A 84 -8.47 14.17 -8.58
#